data_AF-A0A352FV33-F1
#
_entry.id   AF-A0A352FV33-F1
#
_cell.length_a   1.000
_cell.length_b   1.000
_cell.length_c   1.000
_cell.angle_alpha   90.00
_cell.angle_beta   90.00
_cell.angle_gamma   90.00
#
_symmetry.space_group_name_H-M   'P 1'
#
loop_
_entity.id
_entity.type
_entity.pdbx_description
1 polymer ?
#
loop_
_entity_poly.entity_id
_entity_poly.type
_entity_poly.pdbx_seq_one_letter_code
_entity_poly.pdbx_strand_id
1 'polypeptide(L)'
;MSASDLVNSSETNWEQVDRMTDEEIDTSDIPVLDEAFFANARLRVPEGKVSVLMNVDAEVFEWFKSQGPEYQNLINRALRAFAETHKA
;
A
#
# COMPACT_ATOMS: atom_id res chain seq x y z
N MET A 1 -3.54 6.48 -4.66
CA MET A 1 -2.58 6.79 -5.74
C MET A 1 -3.42 6.93 -7.00
N SER A 2 -3.72 8.16 -7.39
CA SER A 2 -4.50 8.43 -8.61
C SER A 2 -3.57 8.36 -9.81
N ALA A 3 -4.08 7.97 -10.98
CA ALA A 3 -3.31 8.00 -12.22
C ALA A 3 -2.75 9.40 -12.55
N SER A 4 -3.35 10.46 -11.99
CA SER A 4 -2.89 11.85 -12.11
C SER A 4 -1.59 12.15 -11.37
N ASP A 5 -1.22 11.36 -10.35
CA ASP A 5 0.00 11.54 -9.57
C ASP A 5 1.26 11.04 -10.33
N LEU A 6 1.06 10.28 -11.43
CA LEU A 6 2.12 9.70 -12.25
C LEU A 6 2.52 10.58 -13.46
N VAL A 7 1.85 11.71 -13.67
CA VAL A 7 2.00 12.55 -14.88
C VAL A 7 3.08 13.63 -14.71
N ASN A 8 3.58 13.86 -13.49
CA ASN A 8 4.71 14.76 -13.28
C ASN A 8 6.02 14.01 -13.52
N SER A 9 6.70 14.31 -14.62
CA SER A 9 8.07 13.87 -14.83
C SER A 9 8.93 14.47 -13.73
N SER A 10 9.57 13.63 -12.92
CA SER A 10 10.48 14.10 -11.88
C SER A 10 11.53 15.03 -12.50
N GLU A 11 11.74 16.20 -11.90
CA GLU A 11 12.82 17.14 -12.29
C GLU A 11 14.21 16.61 -11.88
N THR A 12 14.27 15.42 -11.28
CA THR A 12 15.51 14.73 -10.91
C THR A 12 16.33 14.38 -12.14
N ASN A 13 17.63 14.69 -12.09
CA ASN A 13 18.60 14.19 -13.04
C ASN A 13 18.93 12.71 -12.75
N TRP A 14 18.13 11.81 -13.31
CA TRP A 14 18.28 10.36 -13.10
C TRP A 14 19.62 9.81 -13.59
N GLU A 15 20.16 10.32 -14.69
CA GLU A 15 21.45 9.88 -15.20
C GLU A 15 22.61 10.18 -14.24
N GLN A 16 22.51 11.26 -13.45
CA GLN A 16 23.49 11.57 -12.42
C GLN A 16 23.37 10.60 -11.24
N VAL A 17 22.16 10.30 -10.80
CA VAL A 17 21.91 9.34 -9.70
C VAL A 17 22.40 7.95 -10.09
N ASP A 18 22.10 7.49 -11.31
CA ASP A 18 22.51 6.18 -11.82
C ASP A 18 24.03 6.00 -11.93
N ARG A 19 24.80 7.11 -12.06
CA ARG A 19 26.26 7.09 -12.14
C ARG A 19 26.95 7.30 -10.79
N MET A 20 26.23 7.72 -9.76
CA MET A 20 26.78 8.02 -8.44
C MET A 20 27.22 6.73 -7.76
N THR A 21 28.42 6.71 -7.17
CA THR A 21 28.87 5.55 -6.39
C THR A 21 28.42 5.65 -4.93
N ASP A 22 28.38 4.53 -4.23
CA ASP A 22 27.95 4.50 -2.81
C ASP A 22 28.82 5.41 -1.93
N GLU A 23 30.12 5.56 -2.24
CA GLU A 23 31.03 6.43 -1.49
C GLU A 23 30.75 7.93 -1.67
N GLU A 24 30.06 8.30 -2.75
CA GLU A 24 29.68 9.69 -3.03
C GLU A 24 28.40 10.12 -2.31
N ILE A 25 27.66 9.16 -1.72
CA ILE A 25 26.42 9.42 -0.99
C ILE A 25 26.75 10.00 0.39
N ASP A 26 26.32 11.24 0.64
CA ASP A 26 26.43 11.88 1.95
C ASP A 26 25.39 11.30 2.91
N THR A 27 25.86 10.56 3.92
CA THR A 27 25.04 10.02 5.01
C THR A 27 25.36 10.69 6.35
N SER A 28 25.91 11.91 6.36
CA SER A 28 26.31 12.60 7.59
C SER A 28 25.14 12.93 8.51
N ASP A 29 23.93 12.99 7.98
CA ASP A 29 22.68 13.27 8.67
C ASP A 29 22.00 12.02 9.26
N ILE A 30 22.32 10.82 8.76
CA ILE A 30 21.65 9.56 9.12
C ILE A 30 22.69 8.50 9.46
N PRO A 31 22.75 8.00 10.71
CA PRO A 31 23.68 6.94 11.07
C PRO A 31 23.37 5.65 10.30
N VAL A 32 24.42 4.89 9.98
CA VAL A 32 24.31 3.59 9.32
C VAL A 32 23.44 2.65 10.16
N LEU A 33 22.42 2.05 9.53
CA LEU A 33 21.53 1.10 10.19
C LEU A 33 22.21 -0.27 10.30
N ASP A 34 22.36 -0.78 11.51
CA ASP A 34 23.03 -2.04 11.81
C ASP A 34 22.03 -3.17 12.14
N GLU A 35 22.56 -4.38 12.41
CA GLU A 35 21.71 -5.52 12.80
C GLU A 35 20.92 -5.26 14.08
N ALA A 36 21.43 -4.42 14.99
CA ALA A 36 20.74 -4.06 16.23
C ALA A 36 19.48 -3.23 15.94
N PHE A 37 19.54 -2.33 14.96
CA PHE A 37 18.37 -1.59 14.48
C PHE A 37 17.26 -2.54 13.99
N PHE A 38 17.64 -3.59 13.25
CA PHE A 38 16.70 -4.56 12.68
C PHE A 38 16.32 -5.70 13.63
N ALA A 39 16.89 -5.80 14.83
CA ALA A 39 16.68 -6.92 15.76
C ALA A 39 15.21 -7.20 16.10
N ASN A 40 14.36 -6.17 16.08
CA ASN A 40 12.92 -6.26 16.35
C ASN A 40 12.06 -6.03 15.09
N ALA A 41 12.67 -5.87 13.92
CA ALA A 41 11.94 -5.68 12.69
C ALA A 41 11.12 -6.93 12.35
N ARG A 42 9.84 -6.75 12.07
CA ARG A 42 8.96 -7.83 11.61
C ARG A 42 8.62 -7.61 10.15
N LEU A 43 9.05 -8.54 9.30
CA LEU A 43 8.61 -8.54 7.91
C LEU A 43 7.09 -8.71 7.87
N ARG A 44 6.41 -7.71 7.32
CA ARG A 44 4.97 -7.76 7.06
C ARG A 44 4.77 -7.92 5.56
N VAL A 45 4.67 -9.17 5.12
CA VAL A 45 4.18 -9.45 3.77
C VAL A 45 2.66 -9.25 3.80
N PRO A 46 2.08 -8.38 2.96
CA PRO A 46 0.64 -8.29 2.83
C PRO A 46 0.10 -9.66 2.46
N GLU A 47 -0.80 -10.21 3.28
CA GLU A 47 -1.53 -11.42 2.88
C GLU A 47 -2.29 -11.11 1.58
N GLY A 48 -2.14 -12.00 0.60
CA GLY A 48 -2.76 -11.83 -0.71
C GLY A 48 -4.27 -11.72 -0.62
N LYS A 49 -4.88 -10.98 -1.56
CA LYS A 49 -6.33 -10.96 -1.70
C LYS A 49 -6.80 -12.29 -2.31
N VAL A 50 -7.86 -12.87 -1.76
CA VAL A 50 -8.52 -14.04 -2.33
C VAL A 50 -9.74 -13.58 -3.14
N SER A 51 -9.84 -14.01 -4.40
CA SER A 51 -11.04 -13.81 -5.21
C SER A 51 -12.11 -14.84 -4.83
N VAL A 52 -13.27 -14.36 -4.41
CA VAL A 52 -14.43 -15.20 -4.07
C VAL A 52 -15.60 -14.87 -4.98
N LEU A 53 -16.34 -15.89 -5.41
CA LEU A 53 -17.64 -15.72 -6.04
C LEU A 53 -18.71 -15.84 -4.94
N MET A 54 -19.47 -14.77 -4.71
CA MET A 54 -20.54 -14.76 -3.73
C MET A 54 -21.76 -14.02 -4.26
N ASN A 55 -22.93 -14.41 -3.76
CA ASN A 55 -24.18 -13.69 -4.05
C ASN A 55 -24.37 -12.59 -3.01
N VAL A 56 -24.76 -11.41 -3.46
CA VAL A 56 -25.09 -10.24 -2.64
C VAL A 56 -26.43 -9.69 -3.14
N ASP A 57 -27.27 -9.22 -2.23
CA ASP A 57 -28.53 -8.58 -2.60
C ASP A 57 -28.29 -7.38 -3.53
N ALA A 58 -29.14 -7.25 -4.55
CA ALA A 58 -28.97 -6.23 -5.58
C ALA A 58 -28.96 -4.80 -5.02
N GLU A 59 -29.82 -4.51 -4.05
CA GLU A 59 -29.91 -3.20 -3.39
C GLU A 59 -28.61 -2.86 -2.63
N VAL A 60 -28.06 -3.83 -1.91
CA VAL A 60 -26.80 -3.67 -1.16
C VAL A 60 -25.64 -3.41 -2.12
N PHE A 61 -25.58 -4.16 -3.21
CA PHE A 61 -24.52 -4.00 -4.21
C PHE A 61 -24.59 -2.64 -4.91
N GLU A 62 -25.78 -2.18 -5.28
CA GLU A 62 -25.97 -0.86 -5.90
C GLU A 62 -25.67 0.28 -4.92
N TRP A 63 -25.98 0.12 -3.63
CA TRP A 63 -25.55 1.07 -2.61
C TRP A 63 -24.03 1.21 -2.56
N PHE A 64 -23.27 0.11 -2.56
CA PHE A 64 -21.80 0.16 -2.58
C PHE A 64 -21.27 0.83 -3.85
N LYS A 65 -21.81 0.49 -5.03
CA LYS A 65 -21.43 1.13 -6.30
C LYS A 65 -21.64 2.64 -6.28
N SER A 66 -22.72 3.12 -5.66
CA SER A 66 -23.01 4.55 -5.55
C SER A 66 -21.94 5.33 -4.74
N GLN A 67 -21.15 4.65 -3.90
CA GLN A 67 -20.08 5.27 -3.10
C GLN A 67 -18.83 5.62 -3.93
N GLY A 68 -18.77 5.19 -5.20
CA GLY A 68 -17.72 5.58 -6.14
C GLY A 68 -16.91 4.41 -6.70
N PRO A 69 -15.84 4.70 -7.47
CA PRO A 69 -15.10 3.71 -8.24
C PRO A 69 -14.39 2.64 -7.38
N GLU A 70 -14.15 2.92 -6.10
CA GLU A 70 -13.49 1.99 -5.17
C GLU A 70 -14.46 1.13 -4.35
N TYR A 71 -15.70 0.94 -4.81
CA TYR A 71 -16.74 0.19 -4.09
C TYR A 71 -16.30 -1.22 -3.67
N GLN A 72 -15.47 -1.91 -4.46
CA GLN A 72 -14.93 -3.23 -4.09
C GLN A 72 -14.03 -3.17 -2.84
N ASN A 73 -13.23 -2.12 -2.69
CA ASN A 73 -12.42 -1.92 -1.48
C ASN A 73 -13.31 -1.59 -0.28
N LEU A 74 -14.41 -0.86 -0.48
CA LEU A 74 -15.40 -0.58 0.57
C LEU A 74 -16.11 -1.86 1.04
N ILE A 75 -16.51 -2.74 0.13
CA ILE A 75 -17.07 -4.06 0.45
C ILE A 75 -16.07 -4.84 1.33
N ASN A 76 -14.80 -4.92 0.91
CA ASN A 76 -13.77 -5.63 1.68
C ASN A 76 -13.56 -5.03 3.08
N ARG A 77 -13.60 -3.70 3.22
CA ARG A 77 -13.51 -3.01 4.52
C ARG A 77 -14.70 -3.35 5.42
N ALA A 78 -15.91 -3.36 4.88
CA ALA A 78 -17.12 -3.73 5.63
C ALA A 78 -17.05 -5.18 6.14
N LEU A 79 -16.66 -6.11 5.26
CA LEU A 79 -16.46 -7.52 5.64
C LEU A 79 -15.39 -7.69 6.73
N ARG A 80 -14.28 -6.95 6.63
CA ARG A 80 -13.22 -6.96 7.66
C ARG A 80 -13.72 -6.44 9.00
N ALA A 81 -14.38 -5.29 9.02
CA ALA A 81 -14.90 -4.69 10.25
C ALA A 81 -15.92 -5.62 10.93
N PHE A 82 -16.79 -6.26 10.15
CA PHE A 82 -17.72 -7.27 10.68
C PHE A 82 -16.99 -8.49 11.25
N ALA A 83 -15.98 -9.01 10.55
CA ALA A 83 -15.21 -10.14 11.05
C ALA A 83 -14.44 -9.81 12.34
N GLU A 84 -13.87 -8.60 12.46
CA GLU A 84 -13.14 -8.15 13.66
C GLU A 84 -14.06 -8.01 14.87
N THR A 85 -15.27 -7.49 14.70
CA THR A 85 -16.23 -7.36 15.81
C THR A 85 -16.77 -8.70 16.32
N HIS A 86 -16.67 -9.76 15.51
CA HIS A 86 -17.16 -11.09 15.85
C HIS A 86 -16.03 -12.10 16.10
N LYS A 87 -14.76 -11.67 16.06
CA LYS A 87 -13.62 -12.50 16.49
C LYS A 87 -13.51 -12.40 18.02
N ALA A 88 -13.49 -13.56 18.68
CA ALA A 88 -13.20 -13.72 20.10
C ALA A 88 -11.72 -13.48 20.41
#